data_AF-A0AAW0Z9T6-F1
#
_entry.id   AF-A0AAW0Z9T6-F1
#
_cell.length_a   1.000
_cell.length_b   1.000
_cell.length_c   1.000
_cell.angle_alpha   90.00
_cell.angle_beta   90.00
_cell.angle_gamma   90.00
#
_symmetry.space_group_name_H-M   'P 1'
#
loop_
_entity.id
_entity.type
_entity.pdbx_description
1 polymer ?
#
loop_
_entity_poly.entity_id
_entity_poly.type
_entity_poly.pdbx_seq_one_letter_code
_entity_poly.pdbx_strand_id
1 'polypeptide(L)'
;MGLGNKMSEENPEMREMAARICRDYLYGVWKHVTTENITLKRISGGLSNWLYNVQLPDGTVPIRGEPRQVLLRLYGQIHGERALEGLITESVIFTLLSERRLGPKLHGIFPGGRIEEYIPARPLLTKELADPTLSSMIAEKMAQIHNMQVPISKEPTWLWDTMTKWLDTATDILENIEDIDVRHLKNVNIVRAIDLDHEIKWFRSLATRHKYPVVFCHNDMQEGNILLRQNTRKPELVLIDFEYCSYNYRAFDIANHFVEWQYDYTAAEYPFFHERAGSGPTKEQKLNFVRSYLRTVGKEEGPSEEERLMMEIKIFYLASHLFWGLWSIVNAKLSEIPFGYWDYAVSRLKNYQYLKEKIMASGGSPTVDNDDGVKKITMVD
;
A
#
# COMPACT_ATOMS: atom_id res chain seq x y z
N MET A 1 -21.48 18.87 -17.72
CA MET A 1 -20.13 18.76 -18.31
C MET A 1 -19.24 18.09 -17.27
N GLY A 2 -18.74 16.89 -17.55
CA GLY A 2 -18.11 16.03 -16.55
C GLY A 2 -16.80 16.58 -15.97
N LEU A 3 -16.56 16.29 -14.70
CA LEU A 3 -15.34 16.63 -13.93
C LEU A 3 -14.05 16.23 -14.66
N GLY A 4 -14.08 15.17 -15.48
CA GLY A 4 -12.94 14.68 -16.25
C GLY A 4 -12.35 15.71 -17.24
N ASN A 5 -13.15 16.65 -17.75
CA ASN A 5 -12.66 17.66 -18.71
C ASN A 5 -12.02 18.88 -18.03
N LYS A 6 -12.29 19.10 -16.73
CA LYS A 6 -11.70 20.20 -15.94
C LYS A 6 -10.26 19.93 -15.51
N MET A 7 -9.85 18.67 -15.49
CA MET A 7 -8.62 18.20 -14.87
C MET A 7 -7.61 17.65 -15.91
N SER A 8 -7.84 17.92 -17.20
CA SER A 8 -6.92 17.54 -18.29
C SER A 8 -5.63 18.38 -18.24
N GLU A 9 -4.52 17.82 -18.72
CA GLU A 9 -3.27 18.58 -18.92
C GLU A 9 -3.38 19.65 -20.02
N GLU A 10 -4.36 19.49 -20.91
CA GLU A 10 -4.75 20.48 -21.92
C GLU A 10 -5.72 21.54 -21.37
N ASN A 11 -6.19 21.39 -20.13
CA ASN A 11 -7.12 22.34 -19.53
C ASN A 11 -6.36 23.64 -19.13
N PRO A 12 -6.74 24.81 -19.69
CA PRO A 12 -6.07 26.08 -19.39
C PRO A 12 -6.15 26.49 -17.92
N GLU A 13 -7.28 26.24 -17.25
CA GLU A 13 -7.49 26.56 -15.82
C GLU A 13 -6.54 25.73 -14.94
N MET A 14 -6.36 24.45 -15.26
CA MET A 14 -5.47 23.56 -14.51
C MET A 14 -4.00 23.96 -14.68
N ARG A 15 -3.59 24.35 -15.89
CA ARG A 15 -2.24 24.88 -16.15
C ARG A 15 -1.98 26.18 -15.41
N GLU A 16 -2.94 27.09 -15.41
CA GLU A 16 -2.84 28.35 -14.67
C GLU A 16 -2.73 28.11 -13.16
N MET A 17 -3.56 27.22 -12.63
CA MET A 17 -3.51 26.81 -11.24
C MET A 17 -2.16 26.19 -10.87
N ALA A 18 -1.63 25.26 -11.67
CA ALA A 18 -0.33 24.65 -11.44
C ALA A 18 0.81 25.68 -11.45
N ALA A 19 0.84 26.58 -12.45
CA ALA A 19 1.85 27.63 -12.54
C ALA A 19 1.79 28.59 -11.34
N ARG A 20 0.58 29.00 -10.92
CA ARG A 20 0.38 29.85 -9.75
C ARG A 20 0.86 29.17 -8.46
N ILE A 21 0.47 27.93 -8.22
CA ILE A 21 0.90 27.17 -7.04
C ILE A 21 2.43 27.04 -7.01
N CYS A 22 3.07 26.71 -8.14
CA CYS A 22 4.52 26.62 -8.22
C CYS A 22 5.20 27.97 -7.92
N ARG A 23 4.67 29.08 -8.46
CA ARG A 23 5.16 30.44 -8.13
C ARG A 23 5.01 30.78 -6.66
N ASP A 24 3.90 30.41 -6.03
CA ASP A 24 3.62 30.80 -4.65
C ASP A 24 4.51 30.04 -3.67
N TYR A 25 4.68 28.72 -3.86
CA TYR A 25 5.28 27.83 -2.87
C TYR A 25 6.73 27.41 -3.15
N LEU A 26 7.21 27.54 -4.39
CA LEU A 26 8.62 27.24 -4.73
C LEU A 26 9.46 28.52 -4.83
N TYR A 27 10.78 28.36 -4.86
CA TYR A 27 11.76 29.45 -4.94
C TYR A 27 12.55 29.39 -6.26
N GLY A 28 13.44 30.36 -6.47
CA GLY A 28 14.33 30.39 -7.62
C GLY A 28 13.57 30.65 -8.92
N VAL A 29 13.92 29.93 -9.99
CA VAL A 29 13.31 30.10 -11.32
C VAL A 29 11.79 29.97 -11.27
N TRP A 30 11.24 29.12 -10.39
CA TRP A 30 9.81 28.91 -10.25
C TRP A 30 9.01 30.19 -9.98
N LYS A 31 9.60 31.25 -9.43
CA LYS A 31 8.92 32.54 -9.24
C LYS A 31 8.55 33.25 -10.55
N HIS A 32 9.16 32.86 -11.67
CA HIS A 32 9.03 33.52 -12.97
C HIS A 32 8.34 32.66 -14.04
N VAL A 33 7.85 31.48 -13.67
CA VAL A 33 7.13 30.61 -14.61
C VAL A 33 5.75 31.17 -14.94
N THR A 34 5.31 30.93 -16.18
CA THR A 34 3.99 31.33 -16.70
C THR A 34 3.21 30.09 -17.12
N THR A 35 1.92 30.25 -17.36
CA THR A 35 1.04 29.16 -17.81
C THR A 35 1.51 28.53 -19.13
N GLU A 36 2.15 29.33 -19.98
CA GLU A 36 2.61 28.97 -21.32
C GLU A 36 3.97 28.27 -21.29
N ASN A 37 4.84 28.58 -20.31
CA ASN A 37 6.21 28.09 -20.31
C ASN A 37 6.45 26.83 -19.48
N ILE A 38 5.53 26.49 -18.56
CA ILE A 38 5.62 25.23 -17.81
C ILE A 38 5.28 24.04 -18.70
N THR A 39 5.93 22.91 -18.44
CA THR A 39 5.45 21.62 -18.93
C THR A 39 4.57 21.01 -17.84
N LEU A 40 3.33 20.69 -18.16
CA LEU A 40 2.40 20.00 -17.28
C LEU A 40 2.05 18.66 -17.92
N LYS A 41 2.28 17.57 -17.20
CA LYS A 41 1.89 16.21 -17.63
C LYS A 41 1.06 15.54 -16.56
N ARG A 42 -0.11 15.04 -16.91
CA ARG A 42 -0.93 14.27 -15.96
C ARG A 42 -0.29 12.90 -15.73
N ILE A 43 -0.22 12.50 -14.46
CA ILE A 43 0.20 11.15 -14.08
C ILE A 43 -1.06 10.35 -13.75
N SER A 44 -1.28 9.27 -14.50
CA SER A 44 -2.29 8.25 -14.21
C SER A 44 -1.80 7.33 -13.08
N GLY A 45 -2.65 7.01 -12.10
CA GLY A 45 -2.31 5.98 -11.10
C GLY A 45 -2.95 6.14 -9.70
N GLY A 46 -3.54 7.29 -9.37
CA GLY A 46 -4.21 7.49 -8.07
C GLY A 46 -5.73 7.34 -8.16
N LEU A 47 -6.32 6.56 -7.25
CA LEU A 47 -7.78 6.42 -7.07
C LEU A 47 -8.45 7.68 -6.52
N SER A 48 -7.75 8.39 -5.63
CA SER A 48 -8.33 9.46 -4.79
C SER A 48 -7.72 10.85 -5.05
N ASN A 49 -6.62 10.92 -5.80
CA ASN A 49 -5.79 12.11 -5.94
C ASN A 49 -5.45 12.40 -7.40
N TRP A 50 -5.36 13.68 -7.74
CA TRP A 50 -4.92 14.12 -9.07
C TRP A 50 -3.44 14.47 -9.04
N LEU A 51 -2.67 13.80 -9.88
CA LEU A 51 -1.21 13.88 -9.90
C LEU A 51 -0.74 14.52 -11.20
N TYR A 52 0.13 15.51 -11.08
CA TYR A 52 0.72 16.18 -12.24
C TYR A 52 2.23 16.33 -12.06
N ASN A 53 3.00 15.93 -13.06
CA ASN A 53 4.39 16.33 -13.18
C ASN A 53 4.45 17.75 -13.77
N VAL A 54 4.98 18.70 -13.01
CA VAL A 54 5.20 20.08 -13.45
C VAL A 54 6.70 20.29 -13.63
N GLN A 55 7.12 20.75 -14.81
CA GLN A 55 8.54 20.97 -15.12
C GLN A 55 8.80 22.42 -15.55
N LEU A 56 9.97 22.93 -15.18
CA LEU A 56 10.51 24.17 -15.72
C LEU A 56 10.68 24.09 -17.24
N PRO A 57 10.69 25.24 -17.95
CA PRO A 57 10.88 25.27 -19.39
C PRO A 57 12.18 24.56 -19.83
N ASP A 58 12.18 24.00 -21.03
CA ASP A 58 13.36 23.34 -21.60
C ASP A 58 14.57 24.28 -21.69
N GLY A 59 15.74 23.75 -21.37
CA GLY A 59 16.99 24.52 -21.26
C GLY A 59 17.14 25.35 -19.98
N THR A 60 16.10 25.45 -19.15
CA THR A 60 16.20 26.23 -17.89
C THR A 60 17.00 25.48 -16.83
N VAL A 61 18.02 26.14 -16.27
CA VAL A 61 18.90 25.60 -15.23
C VAL A 61 18.49 26.17 -13.87
N PRO A 62 18.20 25.34 -12.86
CA PRO A 62 17.97 25.80 -11.49
C PRO A 62 19.17 26.58 -10.93
N ILE A 63 18.91 27.66 -10.18
CA ILE A 63 19.95 28.60 -9.74
C ILE A 63 20.21 28.61 -8.23
N ARG A 64 19.29 28.08 -7.42
CA ARG A 64 19.32 28.10 -5.95
C ARG A 64 19.05 26.73 -5.33
N GLY A 65 19.26 25.66 -6.10
CA GLY A 65 19.01 24.28 -5.67
C GLY A 65 17.55 23.86 -5.68
N GLU A 66 16.67 24.66 -6.30
CA GLU A 66 15.29 24.28 -6.58
C GLU A 66 15.24 23.09 -7.57
N PRO A 67 14.22 22.23 -7.48
CA PRO A 67 14.08 21.12 -8.41
C PRO A 67 13.70 21.63 -9.81
N ARG A 68 14.14 20.94 -10.87
CA ARG A 68 13.70 21.24 -12.24
C ARG A 68 12.26 20.78 -12.52
N GLN A 69 11.81 19.78 -11.78
CA GLN A 69 10.46 19.22 -11.89
C GLN A 69 9.93 18.80 -10.52
N VAL A 70 8.62 18.93 -10.34
CA VAL A 70 7.91 18.61 -9.09
C VAL A 70 6.66 17.80 -9.38
N LEU A 71 6.22 17.03 -8.40
CA LEU A 71 4.93 16.35 -8.43
C LEU A 71 3.91 17.21 -7.68
N LEU A 72 2.91 17.69 -8.39
CA LEU A 72 1.76 18.38 -7.82
C LEU A 72 0.67 17.35 -7.51
N ARG A 73 0.33 17.19 -6.24
CA ARG A 73 -0.78 16.35 -5.78
C ARG A 73 -1.93 17.22 -5.30
N LEU A 74 -3.09 17.04 -5.93
CA LEU A 74 -4.34 17.71 -5.54
C LEU A 74 -5.29 16.70 -4.92
N TYR A 75 -5.81 17.04 -3.73
CA TYR A 75 -6.81 16.25 -3.03
C TYR A 75 -8.17 16.38 -3.73
N GLY A 76 -8.93 15.27 -3.81
CA GLY A 76 -10.31 15.27 -4.30
C GLY A 76 -11.28 16.06 -3.40
N GLN A 77 -12.58 16.08 -3.73
CA GLN A 77 -13.57 16.78 -2.90
C GLN A 77 -13.69 16.18 -1.50
N ILE A 78 -13.38 17.00 -0.50
CA ILE A 78 -13.36 16.64 0.91
C ILE A 78 -14.76 16.89 1.49
N HIS A 79 -15.49 15.85 1.88
CA HIS A 79 -16.79 15.99 2.54
C HIS A 79 -16.73 15.44 3.97
N GLY A 80 -16.98 16.32 4.95
CA GLY A 80 -17.14 15.96 6.37
C GLY A 80 -15.87 16.03 7.23
N GLU A 81 -16.07 16.06 8.55
CA GLU A 81 -14.99 16.19 9.57
C GLU A 81 -13.97 15.04 9.52
N ARG A 82 -14.42 13.82 9.24
CA ARG A 82 -13.54 12.63 9.14
C ARG A 82 -12.56 12.71 7.96
N ALA A 83 -12.97 13.33 6.86
CA ALA A 83 -12.10 13.54 5.71
C ALA A 83 -11.00 14.56 6.04
N LEU A 84 -11.30 15.54 6.91
CA LEU A 84 -10.32 16.50 7.42
C LEU A 84 -9.31 15.85 8.36
N GLU A 85 -9.74 14.98 9.29
CA GLU A 85 -8.85 14.24 10.19
C GLU A 85 -7.86 13.36 9.42
N GLY A 86 -8.33 12.66 8.38
CA GLY A 86 -7.48 11.85 7.50
C GLY A 86 -6.41 12.70 6.81
N LEU A 87 -6.78 13.86 6.26
CA LEU A 87 -5.84 14.76 5.59
C LEU A 87 -4.80 15.37 6.53
N ILE A 88 -5.20 15.73 7.75
CA ILE A 88 -4.26 16.23 8.78
C ILE A 88 -3.25 15.13 9.10
N THR A 89 -3.74 13.91 9.35
CA THR A 89 -2.91 12.75 9.68
C THR A 89 -1.93 12.43 8.55
N GLU A 90 -2.41 12.35 7.31
CA GLU A 90 -1.59 12.12 6.11
C GLU A 90 -0.54 13.24 5.94
N SER A 91 -0.92 14.50 6.14
CA SER A 91 0.00 15.64 6.01
C SER A 91 1.12 15.60 7.05
N VAL A 92 0.80 15.23 8.30
CA VAL A 92 1.79 15.05 9.38
C VAL A 92 2.74 13.89 9.05
N ILE A 93 2.20 12.74 8.64
CA ILE A 93 2.98 11.56 8.26
C ILE A 93 3.92 11.88 7.11
N PHE A 94 3.39 12.48 6.03
CA PHE A 94 4.18 12.81 4.83
C PHE A 94 5.30 13.80 5.16
N THR A 95 5.01 14.83 5.97
CA THR A 95 6.02 15.81 6.40
C THR A 95 7.17 15.13 7.15
N LEU A 96 6.86 14.22 8.08
CA LEU A 96 7.88 13.51 8.85
C LEU A 96 8.72 12.55 8.00
N LEU A 97 8.09 11.85 7.05
CA LEU A 97 8.78 10.96 6.11
C LEU A 97 9.73 11.73 5.20
N SER A 98 9.29 12.89 4.69
CA SER A 98 10.12 13.82 3.92
C SER A 98 11.34 14.27 4.72
N GLU A 99 11.15 14.78 5.94
CA GLU A 99 12.25 15.30 6.77
C GLU A 99 13.26 14.21 7.15
N ARG A 100 12.82 12.95 7.28
CA ARG A 100 13.68 11.80 7.54
C ARG A 100 14.27 11.16 6.29
N ARG A 101 13.94 11.66 5.09
CA ARG A 101 14.37 11.10 3.79
C ARG A 101 13.94 9.64 3.58
N LEU A 102 12.76 9.30 4.09
CA LEU A 102 12.14 7.98 3.97
C LEU A 102 11.06 7.91 2.89
N GLY A 103 10.71 9.06 2.31
CA GLY A 103 9.83 9.18 1.14
C GLY A 103 10.24 10.37 0.27
N PRO A 104 9.38 10.78 -0.69
CA PRO A 104 9.61 11.95 -1.51
C PRO A 104 9.76 13.22 -0.66
N LYS A 105 10.66 14.13 -1.06
CA LYS A 105 10.78 15.42 -0.37
C LYS A 105 9.50 16.25 -0.52
N LEU A 106 9.01 16.82 0.57
CA LEU A 106 7.94 17.80 0.58
C LEU A 106 8.51 19.18 0.23
N HIS A 107 7.99 19.79 -0.83
CA HIS A 107 8.36 21.14 -1.25
C HIS A 107 7.38 22.22 -0.79
N GLY A 108 6.11 21.89 -0.60
CA GLY A 108 5.11 22.83 -0.10
C GLY A 108 3.76 22.16 0.18
N ILE A 109 2.99 22.75 1.09
CA ILE A 109 1.61 22.37 1.41
C ILE A 109 0.71 23.57 1.17
N PHE A 110 -0.45 23.37 0.54
CA PHE A 110 -1.41 24.43 0.26
C PHE A 110 -2.85 23.93 0.42
N PRO A 111 -3.86 24.83 0.52
CA PRO A 111 -5.25 24.40 0.57
C PRO A 111 -5.63 23.55 -0.64
N GLY A 112 -5.97 22.28 -0.41
CA GLY A 112 -6.34 21.33 -1.45
C GLY A 112 -5.20 20.50 -2.05
N GLY A 113 -3.98 20.56 -1.51
CA GLY A 113 -2.90 19.68 -2.01
C GLY A 113 -1.50 19.95 -1.45
N ARG A 114 -0.51 19.35 -2.11
CA ARG A 114 0.91 19.49 -1.79
C ARG A 114 1.80 19.39 -3.03
N ILE A 115 3.01 19.92 -2.91
CA ILE A 115 4.09 19.81 -3.90
C ILE A 115 5.14 18.86 -3.34
N GLU A 116 5.44 17.80 -4.08
CA GLU A 116 6.38 16.74 -3.71
C GLU A 116 7.54 16.69 -4.71
N GLU A 117 8.64 16.05 -4.32
CA GLU A 117 9.72 15.64 -5.22
C GLU A 117 9.14 14.73 -6.30
N TYR A 118 9.34 15.10 -7.56
CA TYR A 118 9.14 14.14 -8.64
C TYR A 118 10.35 13.22 -8.69
N ILE A 119 10.13 11.92 -8.46
CA ILE A 119 11.19 10.91 -8.47
C ILE A 119 11.23 10.22 -9.83
N PRO A 120 12.32 10.36 -10.62
CA PRO A 120 12.53 9.58 -11.82
C PRO A 120 12.81 8.12 -11.45
N ALA A 121 11.76 7.32 -11.38
CA ALA A 121 11.80 5.94 -10.94
C ALA A 121 10.75 5.11 -11.66
N ARG A 122 10.87 3.79 -11.53
CA ARG A 122 9.80 2.84 -11.85
C ARG A 122 9.39 2.09 -10.58
N PRO A 123 8.13 1.65 -10.46
CA PRO A 123 7.79 0.65 -9.45
C PRO A 123 8.59 -0.63 -9.66
N LEU A 124 8.74 -1.41 -8.59
CA LEU A 124 9.23 -2.77 -8.71
C LEU A 124 8.19 -3.64 -9.42
N LEU A 125 8.67 -4.74 -10.01
CA LEU A 125 7.83 -5.82 -10.50
C LEU A 125 7.67 -6.85 -9.39
N THR A 126 6.56 -7.57 -9.35
CA THR A 126 6.28 -8.60 -8.33
C THR A 126 7.41 -9.64 -8.24
N LYS A 127 8.00 -10.03 -9.37
CA LYS A 127 9.14 -10.96 -9.42
C LYS A 127 10.44 -10.42 -8.81
N GLU A 128 10.61 -9.10 -8.76
CA GLU A 128 11.79 -8.45 -8.19
C GLU A 128 11.77 -8.45 -6.66
N LEU A 129 10.60 -8.67 -6.05
CA LEU A 129 10.49 -8.83 -4.60
C LEU A 129 11.33 -10.03 -4.10
N ALA A 130 11.49 -11.06 -4.94
CA ALA A 130 12.28 -12.25 -4.66
C ALA A 130 13.81 -12.08 -4.82
N ASP A 131 14.28 -10.95 -5.36
CA ASP A 131 15.71 -10.66 -5.44
C ASP A 131 16.28 -10.44 -4.03
N PRO A 132 17.34 -11.17 -3.61
CA PRO A 132 17.85 -11.11 -2.25
C PRO A 132 18.41 -9.73 -1.87
N THR A 133 18.94 -8.98 -2.84
CA THR A 133 19.48 -7.64 -2.59
C THR A 133 18.35 -6.65 -2.38
N LEU A 134 17.36 -6.62 -3.29
CA LEU A 134 16.19 -5.76 -3.18
C LEU A 134 15.37 -6.10 -1.94
N SER A 135 15.14 -7.39 -1.66
CA SER A 135 14.45 -7.87 -0.46
C SER A 135 15.11 -7.36 0.83
N SER A 136 16.45 -7.40 0.90
CA SER A 136 17.19 -6.87 2.04
C SER A 136 17.04 -5.35 2.17
N MET A 137 17.10 -4.62 1.06
CA MET A 137 16.88 -3.16 1.05
C MET A 137 15.46 -2.78 1.46
N ILE A 138 14.45 -3.56 1.06
CA ILE A 138 13.06 -3.35 1.47
C ILE A 138 12.93 -3.58 2.99
N ALA A 139 13.55 -4.64 3.52
CA ALA A 139 13.58 -4.91 4.95
C ALA A 139 14.21 -3.75 5.75
N GLU A 140 15.31 -3.18 5.26
CA GLU A 140 15.97 -2.00 5.85
C GLU A 140 15.04 -0.78 5.85
N LYS A 141 14.35 -0.51 4.73
CA LYS A 141 13.41 0.61 4.61
C LYS A 141 12.20 0.45 5.53
N MET A 142 11.63 -0.75 5.61
CA MET A 142 10.54 -1.07 6.53
C MET A 142 10.99 -0.91 7.99
N ALA A 143 12.18 -1.39 8.36
CA ALA A 143 12.76 -1.19 9.68
C ALA A 143 12.97 0.29 10.03
N GLN A 144 13.39 1.12 9.07
CA GLN A 144 13.52 2.56 9.25
C GLN A 144 12.17 3.24 9.54
N ILE A 145 11.10 2.83 8.83
CA ILE A 145 9.73 3.28 9.10
C ILE A 145 9.27 2.81 10.49
N HIS A 146 9.48 1.55 10.83
CA HIS A 146 9.08 0.97 12.12
C HIS A 146 9.77 1.64 13.32
N ASN A 147 10.95 2.23 13.13
CA ASN A 147 11.65 3.02 14.15
C ASN A 147 11.18 4.49 14.24
N MET A 148 10.22 4.91 13.42
CA MET A 148 9.72 6.29 13.47
C MET A 148 8.88 6.55 14.73
N GLN A 149 9.00 7.79 15.22
CA GLN A 149 8.15 8.33 16.26
C GLN A 149 7.24 9.37 15.62
N VAL A 150 6.00 8.97 15.34
CA VAL A 150 5.02 9.78 14.62
C VAL A 150 3.95 10.23 15.61
N PRO A 151 3.58 11.53 15.69
CA PRO A 151 2.68 12.07 16.71
C PRO A 151 1.19 11.81 16.41
N ILE A 152 0.83 10.54 16.19
CA ILE A 152 -0.52 10.02 16.01
C ILE A 152 -0.85 8.99 17.11
N SER A 153 -2.05 8.41 17.10
CA SER A 153 -2.41 7.33 18.04
C SER A 153 -1.37 6.21 18.02
N LYS A 154 -0.97 5.73 19.20
CA LYS A 154 0.03 4.66 19.38
C LYS A 154 -0.60 3.28 19.50
N GLU A 155 -1.91 3.23 19.70
CA GLU A 155 -2.65 1.99 19.81
C GLU A 155 -2.92 1.41 18.41
N PRO A 156 -2.85 0.08 18.24
CA PRO A 156 -3.06 -0.58 16.95
C PRO A 156 -4.55 -0.70 16.60
N THR A 157 -5.34 0.35 16.85
CA THR A 157 -6.79 0.33 16.61
C THR A 157 -7.12 0.43 15.13
N TRP A 158 -6.26 1.06 14.33
CA TRP A 158 -6.46 1.30 12.90
C TRP A 158 -6.90 0.03 12.14
N LEU A 159 -6.22 -1.10 12.36
CA LEU A 159 -6.54 -2.36 11.70
C LEU A 159 -7.97 -2.82 12.01
N TRP A 160 -8.34 -2.78 13.29
CA TRP A 160 -9.65 -3.25 13.77
C TRP A 160 -10.79 -2.30 13.41
N ASP A 161 -10.57 -1.00 13.59
CA ASP A 161 -11.54 0.04 13.28
C ASP A 161 -11.84 0.06 11.77
N THR A 162 -10.80 -0.11 10.94
CA THR A 162 -10.94 -0.19 9.48
C THR A 162 -11.68 -1.45 9.05
N MET A 163 -11.33 -2.63 9.58
CA MET A 163 -12.08 -3.86 9.28
C MET A 163 -13.53 -3.78 9.72
N THR A 164 -13.82 -3.18 10.88
CA THR A 164 -15.19 -3.00 11.37
C THR A 164 -16.00 -2.13 10.41
N LYS A 165 -15.45 -0.97 10.01
CA LYS A 165 -16.09 -0.08 9.05
C LYS A 165 -16.31 -0.74 7.69
N TRP A 166 -15.31 -1.45 7.18
CA TRP A 166 -15.44 -2.15 5.90
C TRP A 166 -16.39 -3.34 5.97
N LEU A 167 -16.48 -4.01 7.12
CA LEU A 167 -17.47 -5.06 7.34
C LEU A 167 -18.90 -4.50 7.27
N ASP A 168 -19.16 -3.34 7.89
CA ASP A 168 -20.47 -2.68 7.81
C ASP A 168 -20.85 -2.39 6.34
N THR A 169 -19.93 -1.77 5.58
CA THR A 169 -20.15 -1.51 4.15
C THR A 169 -20.28 -2.79 3.33
N ALA A 170 -19.43 -3.79 3.57
CA ALA A 170 -19.49 -5.07 2.87
C ALA A 170 -20.81 -5.79 3.14
N THR A 171 -21.33 -5.72 4.36
CA THR A 171 -22.60 -6.34 4.74
C THR A 171 -23.75 -5.71 3.96
N ASP A 172 -23.82 -4.38 3.91
CA ASP A 172 -24.81 -3.67 3.08
C ASP A 172 -24.71 -4.05 1.59
N ILE A 173 -23.50 -4.13 1.04
CA ILE A 173 -23.30 -4.58 -0.36
C ILE A 173 -23.80 -6.01 -0.57
N LEU A 174 -23.52 -6.92 0.35
CA LEU A 174 -23.84 -8.35 0.26
C LEU A 174 -25.31 -8.66 0.58
N GLU A 175 -26.03 -7.75 1.23
CA GLU A 175 -27.49 -7.81 1.41
C GLU A 175 -28.24 -7.32 0.17
N ASN A 176 -27.68 -6.32 -0.55
CA ASN A 176 -28.27 -5.73 -1.75
C ASN A 176 -27.73 -6.33 -3.06
N ILE A 177 -27.72 -7.66 -3.18
CA ILE A 177 -27.13 -8.36 -4.33
C ILE A 177 -27.82 -8.08 -5.67
N GLU A 178 -29.06 -7.59 -5.64
CA GLU A 178 -29.85 -7.27 -6.84
C GLU A 178 -29.20 -6.14 -7.66
N ASP A 179 -28.40 -5.29 -7.02
CA ASP A 179 -27.62 -4.23 -7.66
C ASP A 179 -26.35 -4.75 -8.36
N ILE A 180 -25.96 -6.01 -8.13
CA ILE A 180 -24.69 -6.55 -8.62
C ILE A 180 -24.89 -7.20 -10.00
N ASP A 181 -23.98 -6.90 -10.93
CA ASP A 181 -23.96 -7.51 -12.26
C ASP A 181 -23.92 -9.05 -12.16
N VAL A 182 -24.80 -9.70 -12.92
CA VAL A 182 -24.98 -11.16 -12.98
C VAL A 182 -23.67 -11.91 -13.18
N ARG A 183 -22.71 -11.32 -13.92
CA ARG A 183 -21.39 -11.89 -14.18
C ARG A 183 -20.58 -12.14 -12.90
N HIS A 184 -20.84 -11.39 -11.82
CA HIS A 184 -20.11 -11.52 -10.56
C HIS A 184 -20.80 -12.40 -9.52
N LEU A 185 -22.07 -12.81 -9.75
CA LEU A 185 -22.86 -13.53 -8.75
C LEU A 185 -22.21 -14.83 -8.25
N LYS A 186 -21.43 -15.52 -9.10
CA LYS A 186 -20.66 -16.71 -8.67
C LYS A 186 -19.68 -16.35 -7.55
N ASN A 187 -18.89 -15.30 -7.73
CA ASN A 187 -17.90 -14.85 -6.74
C ASN A 187 -18.58 -14.28 -5.50
N VAL A 188 -19.64 -13.49 -5.68
CA VAL A 188 -20.46 -12.96 -4.57
C VAL A 188 -21.01 -14.09 -3.70
N ASN A 189 -21.54 -15.17 -4.30
CA ASN A 189 -22.06 -16.30 -3.54
C ASN A 189 -20.97 -17.04 -2.75
N ILE A 190 -19.73 -17.11 -3.27
CA ILE A 190 -18.59 -17.66 -2.52
C ILE A 190 -18.29 -16.77 -1.31
N VAL A 191 -18.26 -15.45 -1.48
CA VAL A 191 -18.02 -14.49 -0.39
C VAL A 191 -19.14 -14.58 0.66
N ARG A 192 -20.41 -14.62 0.24
CA ARG A 192 -21.58 -14.73 1.15
C ARG A 192 -21.61 -16.02 1.96
N ALA A 193 -20.94 -17.07 1.50
CA ALA A 193 -20.80 -18.31 2.26
C ALA A 193 -19.84 -18.18 3.45
N ILE A 194 -19.11 -17.06 3.55
CA ILE A 194 -18.16 -16.77 4.62
C ILE A 194 -18.82 -15.80 5.60
N ASP A 195 -18.93 -16.21 6.86
CA ASP A 195 -19.38 -15.33 7.95
C ASP A 195 -18.24 -14.37 8.34
N LEU A 196 -18.09 -13.27 7.60
CA LEU A 196 -16.98 -12.32 7.77
C LEU A 196 -16.93 -11.71 9.18
N ASP A 197 -18.07 -11.45 9.81
CA ASP A 197 -18.13 -10.94 11.18
C ASP A 197 -17.56 -11.97 12.17
N HIS A 198 -18.00 -13.23 12.06
CA HIS A 198 -17.45 -14.32 12.85
C HIS A 198 -15.94 -14.48 12.62
N GLU A 199 -15.49 -14.41 11.37
CA GLU A 199 -14.08 -14.58 11.01
C GLU A 199 -13.20 -13.45 11.57
N ILE A 200 -13.64 -12.18 11.50
CA ILE A 200 -12.93 -11.05 12.13
C ILE A 200 -12.87 -11.24 13.65
N LYS A 201 -13.98 -11.61 14.29
CA LYS A 201 -14.02 -11.85 15.75
C LYS A 201 -13.10 -13.00 16.16
N TRP A 202 -13.09 -14.09 15.38
CA TRP A 202 -12.21 -15.23 15.61
C TRP A 202 -10.74 -14.81 15.49
N PHE A 203 -10.35 -14.13 14.40
CA PHE A 203 -8.99 -13.66 14.22
C PHE A 203 -8.57 -12.70 15.33
N ARG A 204 -9.45 -11.77 15.73
CA ARG A 204 -9.21 -10.87 16.87
C ARG A 204 -8.92 -11.66 18.13
N SER A 205 -9.71 -12.69 18.44
CA SER A 205 -9.50 -13.53 19.61
C SER A 205 -8.14 -14.26 19.61
N LEU A 206 -7.62 -14.59 18.43
CA LEU A 206 -6.31 -15.22 18.24
C LEU A 206 -5.19 -14.18 18.40
N ALA A 207 -5.30 -13.05 17.72
CA ALA A 207 -4.30 -11.97 17.72
C ALA A 207 -4.14 -11.31 19.10
N THR A 208 -5.16 -11.33 19.96
CA THR A 208 -5.09 -10.78 21.31
C THR A 208 -4.58 -11.75 22.37
N ARG A 209 -4.26 -13.01 22.03
CA ARG A 209 -3.71 -13.99 23.00
C ARG A 209 -2.31 -13.64 23.46
N HIS A 210 -1.56 -12.94 22.61
CA HIS A 210 -0.20 -12.52 22.88
C HIS A 210 -0.08 -11.00 22.68
N LYS A 211 0.90 -10.40 23.36
CA LYS A 211 1.27 -9.01 23.11
C LYS A 211 2.30 -8.97 21.99
N TYR A 212 1.88 -8.52 20.82
CA TYR A 212 2.74 -8.32 19.67
C TYR A 212 3.31 -6.89 19.66
N PRO A 213 4.56 -6.68 19.19
CA PRO A 213 5.13 -5.34 19.10
C PRO A 213 4.33 -4.43 18.16
N VAL A 214 3.95 -3.27 18.68
CA VAL A 214 3.26 -2.20 17.93
C VAL A 214 4.29 -1.13 17.54
N VAL A 215 4.34 -0.81 16.26
CA VAL A 215 5.27 0.15 15.65
C VAL A 215 4.54 0.99 14.61
N PHE A 216 5.15 2.07 14.13
CA PHE A 216 4.61 2.79 12.99
C PHE A 216 4.82 1.95 11.72
N CYS A 217 3.74 1.56 11.05
CA CYS A 217 3.75 0.69 9.88
C CYS A 217 3.31 1.46 8.63
N HIS A 218 3.76 1.01 7.47
CA HIS A 218 3.26 1.43 6.18
C HIS A 218 1.91 0.80 5.86
N ASN A 219 1.74 -0.48 6.24
CA ASN A 219 0.55 -1.31 6.05
C ASN A 219 0.24 -1.71 4.59
N ASP A 220 0.98 -1.22 3.61
CA ASP A 220 0.75 -1.50 2.18
C ASP A 220 2.03 -1.45 1.33
N MET A 221 3.09 -2.14 1.77
CA MET A 221 4.35 -2.22 1.03
C MET A 221 4.33 -3.23 -0.13
N GLN A 222 3.38 -3.07 -1.05
CA GLN A 222 3.33 -3.79 -2.33
C GLN A 222 4.31 -3.22 -3.36
N GLU A 223 4.65 -3.95 -4.43
CA GLU A 223 5.71 -3.58 -5.39
C GLU A 223 5.51 -2.22 -6.08
N GLY A 224 4.27 -1.81 -6.30
CA GLY A 224 3.85 -0.52 -6.84
C GLY A 224 4.21 0.66 -5.95
N ASN A 225 4.30 0.43 -4.63
CA ASN A 225 4.65 1.44 -3.63
C ASN A 225 6.16 1.46 -3.33
N ILE A 226 6.95 0.63 -4.02
CA ILE A 226 8.40 0.55 -3.89
C ILE A 226 9.03 0.99 -5.21
N LEU A 227 9.54 2.21 -5.24
CA LEU A 227 10.15 2.79 -6.43
C LEU A 227 11.65 2.50 -6.49
N LEU A 228 12.13 2.00 -7.62
CA LEU A 228 13.55 1.91 -7.94
C LEU A 228 13.98 3.15 -8.74
N ARG A 229 14.84 4.00 -8.16
CA ARG A 229 15.37 5.19 -8.84
C ARG A 229 16.13 4.79 -10.10
N GLN A 230 15.90 5.54 -11.17
CA GLN A 230 16.61 5.37 -12.44
C GLN A 230 17.92 6.16 -12.45
N ASN A 231 18.86 5.73 -13.29
CA ASN A 231 20.15 6.41 -13.53
C ASN A 231 21.07 6.55 -12.30
N THR A 232 20.92 5.67 -11.31
CA THR A 232 21.81 5.60 -10.15
C THR A 232 22.89 4.53 -10.36
N ARG A 233 24.09 4.73 -9.76
CA ARG A 233 25.18 3.75 -9.83
C ARG A 233 24.90 2.49 -8.99
N LYS A 234 24.07 2.62 -7.97
CA LYS A 234 23.63 1.55 -7.07
C LYS A 234 22.10 1.58 -6.98
N PRO A 235 21.43 0.43 -6.77
CA PRO A 235 20.00 0.41 -6.52
C PRO A 235 19.66 1.35 -5.36
N GLU A 236 18.64 2.18 -5.55
CA GLU A 236 18.11 3.06 -4.52
C GLU A 236 16.59 2.94 -4.52
N LEU A 237 16.06 2.46 -3.40
CA LEU A 237 14.62 2.31 -3.21
C LEU A 237 14.03 3.52 -2.50
N VAL A 238 12.87 3.96 -2.98
CA VAL A 238 12.05 4.99 -2.32
C VAL A 238 10.65 4.43 -2.12
N LEU A 239 10.15 4.56 -0.89
CA LEU A 239 8.78 4.18 -0.55
C LEU A 239 7.85 5.36 -0.81
N ILE A 240 6.65 5.07 -1.30
CA ILE A 240 5.60 6.04 -1.59
C ILE A 240 4.26 5.51 -1.07
N ASP A 241 3.22 6.33 -1.21
CA ASP A 241 1.84 5.97 -0.89
C ASP A 241 1.59 5.56 0.57
N PHE A 242 1.72 6.56 1.44
CA PHE A 242 1.63 6.39 2.89
C PHE A 242 0.18 6.53 3.40
N GLU A 243 -0.83 6.25 2.57
CA GLU A 243 -2.24 6.49 2.89
C GLU A 243 -2.76 5.60 4.05
N TYR A 244 -2.25 4.37 4.15
CA TYR A 244 -2.63 3.42 5.20
C TYR A 244 -1.71 3.47 6.41
N CYS A 245 -0.75 4.39 6.46
CA CYS A 245 0.22 4.46 7.55
C CYS A 245 -0.43 4.71 8.91
N SER A 246 -0.08 3.88 9.89
CA SER A 246 -0.60 3.98 11.26
C SER A 246 0.31 3.22 12.22
N TYR A 247 0.12 3.40 13.54
CA TYR A 247 0.67 2.42 14.47
C TYR A 247 -0.10 1.11 14.34
N ASN A 248 0.62 0.02 14.08
CA ASN A 248 0.06 -1.31 13.89
C ASN A 248 1.08 -2.37 14.35
N TYR A 249 0.69 -3.65 14.30
CA TYR A 249 1.58 -4.76 14.60
C TYR A 249 2.67 -4.87 13.53
N ARG A 250 3.95 -4.88 13.91
CA ARG A 250 5.07 -5.02 12.94
C ARG A 250 4.92 -6.22 12.01
N ALA A 251 4.33 -7.30 12.54
CA ALA A 251 4.12 -8.54 11.84
C ALA A 251 3.04 -8.45 10.76
N PHE A 252 2.08 -7.52 10.90
CA PHE A 252 1.13 -7.22 9.82
C PHE A 252 1.84 -6.69 8.60
N ASP A 253 2.70 -5.67 8.76
CA ASP A 253 3.38 -5.04 7.62
C ASP A 253 4.30 -6.02 6.88
N ILE A 254 5.07 -6.82 7.64
CA ILE A 254 5.95 -7.85 7.08
C ILE A 254 5.15 -8.99 6.43
N ALA A 255 4.10 -9.49 7.10
CA ALA A 255 3.26 -10.54 6.53
C ALA A 255 2.58 -10.05 5.25
N ASN A 256 2.04 -8.84 5.27
CA ASN A 256 1.44 -8.22 4.10
C ASN A 256 2.42 -8.14 2.93
N HIS A 257 3.61 -7.59 3.16
CA HIS A 257 4.64 -7.53 2.14
C HIS A 257 4.97 -8.91 1.55
N PHE A 258 5.06 -9.96 2.36
CA PHE A 258 5.29 -11.32 1.86
C PHE A 258 4.10 -11.91 1.11
N VAL A 259 2.85 -11.52 1.42
CA VAL A 259 1.67 -11.92 0.65
C VAL A 259 1.75 -11.35 -0.76
N GLU A 260 2.17 -10.10 -0.91
CA GLU A 260 2.26 -9.39 -2.19
C GLU A 260 3.22 -10.04 -3.20
N TRP A 261 4.15 -10.90 -2.76
CA TRP A 261 4.98 -11.70 -3.68
C TRP A 261 4.17 -12.64 -4.57
N GLN A 262 2.92 -12.93 -4.18
CA GLN A 262 2.00 -13.79 -4.88
C GLN A 262 1.00 -13.04 -5.76
N TYR A 263 0.89 -11.72 -5.64
CA TYR A 263 -0.12 -10.95 -6.37
C TYR A 263 0.57 -10.03 -7.37
N ASP A 264 0.36 -10.28 -8.65
CA ASP A 264 0.89 -9.46 -9.74
C ASP A 264 -0.23 -8.61 -10.33
N TYR A 265 -0.12 -7.28 -10.18
CA TYR A 265 -1.13 -6.32 -10.61
C TYR A 265 -0.91 -5.76 -12.02
N THR A 266 0.00 -6.36 -12.79
CA THR A 266 0.38 -5.86 -14.13
C THR A 266 -0.40 -6.50 -15.28
N ALA A 267 -1.39 -7.34 -14.98
CA ALA A 267 -2.20 -8.00 -15.99
C ALA A 267 -3.00 -6.99 -16.82
N ALA A 268 -2.84 -7.03 -18.15
CA ALA A 268 -3.49 -6.09 -19.06
C ALA A 268 -4.99 -6.35 -19.26
N GLU A 269 -5.45 -7.55 -18.90
CA GLU A 269 -6.83 -8.01 -19.10
C GLU A 269 -7.48 -8.37 -17.77
N TYR A 270 -8.82 -8.33 -17.73
CA TYR A 270 -9.61 -8.76 -16.58
C TYR A 270 -9.15 -10.15 -16.08
N PRO A 271 -8.94 -10.36 -14.77
CA PRO A 271 -9.34 -9.48 -13.65
C PRO A 271 -8.31 -8.38 -13.30
N PHE A 272 -7.35 -8.10 -14.17
CA PHE A 272 -6.28 -7.10 -14.01
C PHE A 272 -5.27 -7.42 -12.89
N PHE A 273 -5.27 -8.67 -12.42
CA PHE A 273 -4.21 -9.23 -11.58
C PHE A 273 -4.04 -10.74 -11.83
N HIS A 274 -2.92 -11.28 -11.39
CA HIS A 274 -2.65 -12.71 -11.32
C HIS A 274 -2.23 -13.10 -9.90
N GLU A 275 -2.92 -14.09 -9.34
CA GLU A 275 -2.41 -14.82 -8.17
C GLU A 275 -1.40 -15.88 -8.66
N ARG A 276 -0.13 -15.65 -8.37
CA ARG A 276 0.99 -16.56 -8.63
C ARG A 276 1.08 -17.59 -7.51
N ALA A 277 0.09 -18.49 -7.43
CA ALA A 277 -0.02 -19.49 -6.37
C ALA A 277 1.30 -20.24 -6.15
N GLY A 278 1.78 -20.26 -4.90
CA GLY A 278 3.06 -20.89 -4.53
C GLY A 278 4.32 -20.06 -4.84
N SER A 279 4.19 -18.83 -5.33
CA SER A 279 5.32 -17.90 -5.53
C SER A 279 5.64 -17.05 -4.30
N GLY A 280 5.06 -17.36 -3.14
CA GLY A 280 5.41 -16.70 -1.88
C GLY A 280 6.87 -16.96 -1.48
N PRO A 281 7.44 -16.14 -0.57
CA PRO A 281 8.83 -16.29 -0.18
C PRO A 281 9.09 -17.64 0.49
N THR A 282 10.20 -18.29 0.14
CA THR A 282 10.68 -19.49 0.83
C THR A 282 11.12 -19.16 2.27
N LYS A 283 11.30 -20.18 3.11
CA LYS A 283 11.85 -20.00 4.46
C LYS A 283 13.19 -19.25 4.46
N GLU A 284 14.07 -19.56 3.52
CA GLU A 284 15.37 -18.90 3.38
C GLU A 284 15.22 -17.42 3.00
N GLN A 285 14.33 -17.10 2.06
CA GLN A 285 14.05 -15.71 1.67
C GLN A 285 13.44 -14.90 2.81
N LYS A 286 12.50 -15.50 3.57
CA LYS A 286 11.93 -14.88 4.77
C LYS A 286 13.00 -14.59 5.82
N LEU A 287 13.91 -15.55 6.06
CA LEU A 287 15.01 -15.37 7.01
C LEU A 287 15.99 -14.29 6.55
N ASN A 288 16.30 -14.20 5.26
CA ASN A 288 17.12 -13.11 4.71
C ASN A 288 16.51 -11.73 5.02
N PHE A 289 15.21 -11.58 4.74
CA PHE A 289 14.47 -10.35 5.05
C PHE A 289 14.45 -10.06 6.56
N VAL A 290 14.08 -11.06 7.38
CA VAL A 290 13.99 -10.94 8.84
C VAL A 290 15.32 -10.54 9.47
N ARG A 291 16.44 -11.13 9.03
CA ARG A 291 17.78 -10.77 9.52
C ARG A 291 18.13 -9.32 9.21
N SER A 292 17.90 -8.89 7.97
CA SER A 292 18.16 -7.52 7.56
C SER A 292 17.28 -6.52 8.33
N TYR A 293 16.00 -6.85 8.51
CA TYR A 293 15.07 -6.09 9.33
C TYR A 293 15.56 -5.97 10.80
N LEU A 294 15.86 -7.10 11.46
CA LEU A 294 16.29 -7.14 12.87
C LEU A 294 17.58 -6.36 13.10
N ARG A 295 18.56 -6.52 12.20
CA ARG A 295 19.81 -5.74 12.22
C ARG A 295 19.54 -4.25 12.18
N THR A 296 18.64 -3.81 11.30
CA THR A 296 18.34 -2.39 11.10
C THR A 296 17.58 -1.79 12.28
N VAL A 297 16.72 -2.56 12.95
CA VAL A 297 16.07 -2.12 14.20
C VAL A 297 16.97 -2.22 15.44
N GLY A 298 18.24 -2.60 15.27
CA GLY A 298 19.22 -2.69 16.36
C GLY A 298 18.95 -3.83 17.34
N LYS A 299 18.26 -4.89 16.90
CA LYS A 299 18.08 -6.12 17.68
C LYS A 299 19.21 -7.09 17.37
N GLU A 300 19.64 -7.84 18.39
CA GLU A 300 20.63 -8.90 18.20
C GLU A 300 20.09 -9.94 17.23
N GLU A 301 20.91 -10.28 16.23
CA GLU A 301 20.65 -11.42 15.36
C GLU A 301 20.79 -12.70 16.19
N GLY A 302 19.82 -13.59 16.07
CA GLY A 302 19.88 -14.87 16.76
C GLY A 302 18.66 -15.73 16.48
N PRO A 303 18.80 -17.07 16.55
CA PRO A 303 17.71 -18.00 16.25
C PRO A 303 16.41 -17.70 17.02
N SER A 304 16.51 -17.24 18.28
CA SER A 304 15.34 -16.96 19.10
C SER A 304 14.51 -15.77 18.61
N GLU A 305 15.14 -14.66 18.19
CA GLU A 305 14.40 -13.49 17.67
C GLU A 305 13.90 -13.73 16.25
N GLU A 306 14.67 -14.45 15.43
CA GLU A 306 14.25 -14.90 14.09
C GLU A 306 12.99 -15.78 14.19
N GLU A 307 13.03 -16.82 15.03
CA GLU A 307 11.89 -17.73 15.24
C GLU A 307 10.67 -17.00 15.81
N ARG A 308 10.87 -16.08 16.76
CA ARG A 308 9.77 -15.30 17.32
C ARG A 308 9.10 -14.46 16.24
N LEU A 309 9.85 -13.68 15.45
CA LEU A 309 9.27 -12.84 14.41
C LEU A 309 8.59 -13.69 13.32
N MET A 310 9.17 -14.83 12.94
CA MET A 310 8.56 -15.77 12.00
C MET A 310 7.21 -16.32 12.52
N MET A 311 7.11 -16.58 13.83
CA MET A 311 5.86 -17.01 14.47
C MET A 311 4.81 -15.90 14.48
N GLU A 312 5.21 -14.65 14.73
CA GLU A 312 4.33 -13.48 14.62
C GLU A 312 3.79 -13.34 13.18
N ILE A 313 4.67 -13.38 12.18
CA ILE A 313 4.33 -13.26 10.76
C ILE A 313 3.30 -14.34 10.35
N LYS A 314 3.47 -15.60 10.83
CA LYS A 314 2.55 -16.71 10.52
C LYS A 314 1.10 -16.39 10.91
N ILE A 315 0.89 -15.70 12.03
CA ILE A 315 -0.45 -15.28 12.49
C ILE A 315 -0.99 -14.15 11.62
N PHE A 316 -0.15 -13.16 11.29
CA PHE A 316 -0.60 -11.96 10.58
C PHE A 316 -0.78 -12.15 9.06
N TYR A 317 -0.40 -13.30 8.49
CA TYR A 317 -0.88 -13.69 7.16
C TYR A 317 -2.41 -13.74 7.08
N LEU A 318 -3.08 -14.24 8.13
CA LEU A 318 -4.53 -14.23 8.23
C LEU A 318 -5.09 -12.81 8.13
N ALA A 319 -4.48 -11.87 8.86
CA ALA A 319 -4.88 -10.48 8.88
C ALA A 319 -4.80 -9.86 7.48
N SER A 320 -3.67 -10.04 6.79
CA SER A 320 -3.47 -9.48 5.44
C SER A 320 -4.53 -10.02 4.45
N HIS A 321 -4.79 -11.33 4.44
CA HIS A 321 -5.81 -11.88 3.55
C HIS A 321 -7.23 -11.42 3.89
N LEU A 322 -7.61 -11.42 5.17
CA LEU A 322 -8.93 -10.98 5.61
C LEU A 322 -9.16 -9.49 5.32
N PHE A 323 -8.17 -8.65 5.67
CA PHE A 323 -8.20 -7.20 5.50
C PHE A 323 -8.39 -6.79 4.04
N TRP A 324 -7.54 -7.30 3.14
CA TRP A 324 -7.62 -6.94 1.72
C TRP A 324 -8.77 -7.64 1.00
N GLY A 325 -9.27 -8.77 1.52
CA GLY A 325 -10.53 -9.37 1.08
C GLY A 325 -11.73 -8.45 1.34
N LEU A 326 -11.84 -7.91 2.55
CA LEU A 326 -12.86 -6.91 2.93
C LEU A 326 -12.73 -5.63 2.10
N TRP A 327 -11.51 -5.08 1.98
CA TRP A 327 -11.23 -3.92 1.14
C TRP A 327 -11.75 -4.12 -0.28
N SER A 328 -11.54 -5.32 -0.84
CA SER A 328 -11.93 -5.61 -2.21
C SER A 328 -13.46 -5.66 -2.39
N ILE A 329 -14.19 -6.24 -1.42
CA ILE A 329 -15.67 -6.25 -1.45
C ILE A 329 -16.20 -4.81 -1.43
N VAL A 330 -15.65 -3.95 -0.56
CA VAL A 330 -16.04 -2.54 -0.48
C VAL A 330 -15.78 -1.82 -1.80
N ASN A 331 -14.60 -2.02 -2.39
CA ASN A 331 -14.21 -1.35 -3.63
C ASN A 331 -14.92 -1.92 -4.87
N ALA A 332 -15.50 -3.12 -4.80
CA ALA A 332 -16.31 -3.68 -5.89
C ALA A 332 -17.52 -2.80 -6.26
N LYS A 333 -18.07 -2.03 -5.30
CA LYS A 333 -19.16 -1.07 -5.54
C LYS A 333 -18.67 0.38 -5.61
N LEU A 334 -17.62 0.73 -4.86
CA LEU A 334 -17.21 2.12 -4.67
C LEU A 334 -16.12 2.62 -5.62
N SER A 335 -15.31 1.71 -6.18
CA SER A 335 -14.18 2.10 -7.03
C SER A 335 -14.58 2.25 -8.49
N GLU A 336 -14.03 3.27 -9.14
CA GLU A 336 -14.16 3.49 -10.58
C GLU A 336 -13.03 2.82 -11.39
N ILE A 337 -12.02 2.24 -10.73
CA ILE A 337 -10.92 1.57 -11.44
C ILE A 337 -11.37 0.21 -11.98
N PRO A 338 -11.07 -0.11 -13.25
CA PRO A 338 -11.31 -1.42 -13.81
C PRO A 338 -10.37 -2.44 -13.15
N PHE A 339 -10.90 -3.19 -12.18
CA PHE A 339 -10.21 -4.25 -11.45
C PHE A 339 -11.21 -5.35 -11.08
N GLY A 340 -10.79 -6.61 -11.12
CA GLY A 340 -11.63 -7.76 -10.75
C GLY A 340 -11.79 -7.90 -9.24
N TYR A 341 -12.45 -6.93 -8.59
CA TYR A 341 -12.59 -6.87 -7.14
C TYR A 341 -13.24 -8.14 -6.54
N TRP A 342 -14.29 -8.66 -7.16
CA TRP A 342 -14.92 -9.91 -6.68
C TRP A 342 -13.99 -11.12 -6.81
N ASP A 343 -13.19 -11.21 -7.88
CA ASP A 343 -12.21 -12.28 -8.08
C ASP A 343 -11.07 -12.19 -7.05
N TYR A 344 -10.60 -10.97 -6.78
CA TYR A 344 -9.58 -10.70 -5.77
C TYR A 344 -10.09 -11.02 -4.36
N ALA A 345 -11.29 -10.56 -4.00
CA ALA A 345 -11.93 -10.90 -2.73
C ALA A 345 -11.98 -12.42 -2.50
N VAL A 346 -12.42 -13.18 -3.50
CA VAL A 346 -12.46 -14.65 -3.44
C VAL A 346 -11.06 -15.24 -3.28
N SER A 347 -10.07 -14.78 -4.05
CA SER A 347 -8.68 -15.25 -3.92
C SER A 347 -8.13 -15.02 -2.51
N ARG A 348 -8.26 -13.79 -1.97
CA ARG A 348 -7.76 -13.44 -0.64
C ARG A 348 -8.47 -14.25 0.44
N LEU A 349 -9.80 -14.34 0.41
CA LEU A 349 -10.57 -15.03 1.46
C LEU A 349 -10.39 -16.55 1.43
N LYS A 350 -10.18 -17.17 0.26
CA LYS A 350 -9.80 -18.59 0.17
C LYS A 350 -8.45 -18.87 0.83
N ASN A 351 -7.45 -18.01 0.59
CA ASN A 351 -6.15 -18.13 1.26
C ASN A 351 -6.27 -17.93 2.78
N TYR A 352 -7.11 -17.00 3.23
CA TYR A 352 -7.45 -16.86 4.65
C TYR A 352 -8.01 -18.17 5.24
N GLN A 353 -9.03 -18.76 4.62
CA GLN A 353 -9.64 -20.02 5.08
C GLN A 353 -8.62 -21.16 5.15
N TYR A 354 -7.81 -21.31 4.10
CA TYR A 354 -6.75 -22.32 4.06
C TYR A 354 -5.73 -22.16 5.19
N LEU A 355 -5.29 -20.93 5.47
CA LEU A 355 -4.35 -20.64 6.55
C LEU A 355 -5.00 -20.86 7.93
N LYS A 356 -6.26 -20.49 8.10
CA LYS A 356 -7.03 -20.73 9.33
C LYS A 356 -7.12 -22.22 9.62
N GLU A 357 -7.48 -23.03 8.63
CA GLU A 357 -7.55 -24.49 8.76
C GLU A 357 -6.20 -25.09 9.18
N LYS A 358 -5.10 -24.64 8.58
CA LYS A 358 -3.75 -25.07 8.97
C LYS A 358 -3.42 -24.73 10.42
N ILE A 359 -3.72 -23.50 10.86
CA ILE A 359 -3.47 -23.05 12.25
C ILE A 359 -4.35 -23.82 13.24
N MET A 360 -5.59 -24.13 12.88
CA MET A 360 -6.49 -24.92 13.72
C MET A 360 -6.03 -26.38 13.81
N ALA A 361 -5.56 -26.97 12.71
CA ALA A 361 -5.02 -28.33 12.67
C ALA A 361 -3.75 -28.49 13.51
N SER A 362 -2.92 -27.45 13.64
CA SER A 362 -1.75 -27.42 14.52
C SER A 362 -2.08 -27.09 15.99
N GLY A 363 -3.34 -27.23 16.41
CA GLY A 363 -3.79 -27.02 17.79
C GLY A 363 -3.86 -25.55 18.21
N GLY A 364 -3.95 -24.62 17.26
CA GLY A 364 -3.95 -23.18 17.55
C GLY A 364 -2.58 -22.62 17.95
N SER A 365 -1.53 -23.44 17.88
CA SER A 365 -0.14 -23.02 18.02
C SER A 365 0.48 -22.92 16.62
N PRO A 366 1.10 -21.79 16.25
CA PRO A 366 1.90 -21.72 15.04
C PRO A 366 3.15 -22.59 15.21
N THR A 367 3.05 -23.88 14.88
CA THR A 367 4.20 -24.79 14.84
C THR A 367 5.14 -24.40 13.72
N VAL A 368 6.44 -24.59 13.94
CA VAL A 368 7.47 -24.49 12.89
C VAL A 368 7.33 -25.75 12.04
N ASP A 369 6.47 -25.71 11.02
CA ASP A 369 6.40 -26.80 10.06
C ASP A 369 7.64 -26.70 9.16
N ASN A 370 8.48 -27.72 9.24
CA ASN A 370 9.38 -28.07 8.15
C ASN A 370 8.51 -28.65 7.03
N ASP A 371 8.73 -28.19 5.80
CA ASP A 371 8.23 -28.74 4.52
C ASP A 371 7.10 -27.94 3.83
N ASP A 372 7.52 -27.05 2.92
CA ASP A 372 6.69 -26.56 1.80
C ASP A 372 6.66 -27.65 0.71
N GLY A 373 5.94 -28.73 1.00
CA GLY A 373 5.66 -29.81 0.05
C GLY A 373 4.52 -29.43 -0.88
N VAL A 374 4.87 -29.08 -2.12
CA VAL A 374 3.97 -28.91 -3.28
C VAL A 374 3.01 -30.09 -3.40
N LYS A 375 1.73 -29.92 -3.07
CA LYS A 375 0.68 -30.82 -3.57
C LYS A 375 0.16 -30.26 -4.89
N LYS A 376 0.65 -30.83 -5.99
CA LYS A 376 0.00 -30.76 -7.31
C LYS A 376 -1.43 -31.31 -7.14
N ILE A 377 -2.43 -30.45 -7.28
CA ILE A 377 -3.78 -30.89 -7.58
C ILE A 377 -3.79 -31.23 -9.07
N THR A 378 -3.63 -32.52 -9.38
CA THR A 378 -3.99 -33.05 -10.69
C THR A 378 -5.51 -32.96 -10.84
N MET A 379 -5.95 -32.12 -11.77
CA MET A 379 -7.32 -32.16 -12.29
C MET A 379 -7.46 -33.47 -13.06
N VAL A 380 -8.36 -34.32 -12.60
CA VAL A 380 -8.84 -35.49 -13.33
C VAL A 380 -10.12 -35.04 -14.02
N ASP A 381 -10.10 -35.00 -15.34
CA ASP A 381 -11.23 -35.43 -16.18
C ASP A 381 -10.84 -36.77 -16.80
#